data_AF-A0A834IX86-F1
#
_entry.id   AF-A0A834IX86-F1
#
_cell.length_a   1.000
_cell.length_b   1.000
_cell.length_c   1.000
_cell.angle_alpha   90.00
_cell.angle_beta   90.00
_cell.angle_gamma   90.00
#
_symmetry.space_group_name_H-M   'P 1'
#
loop_
_entity.id
_entity.type
_entity.pdbx_description
1 polymer ?
#
loop_
_entity_poly.entity_id
_entity_poly.type
_entity_poly.pdbx_seq_one_letter_code
_entity_poly.pdbx_strand_id
1 'polypeptide(L)'
;MDFLSEFDEEMAKDDTYDLKFGNKVQRVGKIFSYTFWRTKINGEIFWAVQGNNNDGSTWIVTQYFGKPEEAKRYQQEVILHHPTEKKIKMVYTSPCIKGMNCIKISRTIVCHFRDDTNSLNFEYRINRLKRRPYPQRMM
;
A
#
# COMPACT_ATOMS: atom_id res chain seq x y z
N MET A 1 -4.35 1.02 -24.06
CA MET A 1 -5.43 1.69 -23.31
C MET A 1 -4.86 2.05 -21.96
N ASP A 2 -4.74 3.35 -21.69
CA ASP A 2 -4.19 3.89 -20.46
C ASP A 2 -5.32 3.92 -19.43
N PHE A 3 -5.36 2.95 -18.51
CA PHE A 3 -6.45 2.73 -17.53
C PHE A 3 -6.75 3.96 -16.64
N LEU A 4 -5.89 4.98 -16.70
CA LEU A 4 -5.94 6.20 -15.90
C LEU A 4 -6.61 7.38 -16.60
N SER A 5 -6.96 7.30 -17.89
CA SER A 5 -7.57 8.42 -18.63
C SER A 5 -9.05 8.65 -18.29
N GLU A 6 -9.70 7.69 -17.62
CA GLU A 6 -11.11 7.76 -17.21
C GLU A 6 -11.27 8.01 -15.69
N PHE A 7 -10.20 8.36 -14.98
CA PHE A 7 -10.30 8.59 -13.55
C PHE A 7 -10.92 9.95 -13.23
N ASP A 8 -12.12 9.92 -12.64
CA ASP A 8 -12.82 11.08 -12.10
C ASP A 8 -12.42 11.30 -10.63
N GLU A 9 -11.90 12.49 -10.31
CA GLU A 9 -11.53 12.85 -8.94
C GLU A 9 -12.73 12.91 -7.99
N GLU A 10 -13.96 13.10 -8.49
CA GLU A 10 -15.17 13.09 -7.66
C GLU A 10 -15.50 11.70 -7.12
N MET A 11 -15.21 10.63 -7.88
CA MET A 11 -15.44 9.25 -7.44
C MET A 11 -14.57 8.83 -6.25
N ALA A 12 -13.46 9.53 -6.02
CA ALA A 12 -12.50 9.23 -4.95
C ALA A 12 -12.62 10.17 -3.74
N LYS A 13 -13.63 11.06 -3.70
CA LYS A 13 -13.76 12.09 -2.66
C LYS A 13 -13.93 11.50 -1.25
N ASP A 14 -14.67 10.40 -1.13
CA ASP A 14 -14.85 9.66 0.13
C ASP A 14 -13.70 8.68 0.44
N ASP A 15 -12.79 8.46 -0.52
CA ASP A 15 -11.62 7.57 -0.41
C ASP A 15 -10.29 8.32 -0.40
N THR A 16 -10.33 9.64 -0.23
CA THR A 16 -9.16 10.52 -0.13
C THR A 16 -8.85 10.81 1.34
N TYR A 17 -7.72 10.30 1.81
CA TYR A 17 -7.27 10.52 3.18
C TYR A 17 -6.16 11.57 3.19
N ASP A 18 -6.40 12.72 3.83
CA ASP A 18 -5.34 13.69 4.16
C ASP A 18 -4.61 13.18 5.41
N LEU A 19 -3.44 12.58 5.20
CA LEU A 19 -2.67 11.91 6.25
C LEU A 19 -1.31 12.54 6.43
N LYS A 20 -0.72 12.32 7.61
CA LYS A 20 0.72 12.53 7.82
C LYS A 20 1.47 11.28 7.41
N PHE A 21 2.72 11.43 6.97
CA PHE A 21 3.60 10.29 6.74
C PHE A 21 3.67 9.43 8.01
N GLY A 22 3.49 8.14 7.82
CA GLY A 22 3.52 7.18 8.90
C GLY A 22 2.20 6.93 9.64
N ASN A 23 1.12 7.61 9.26
CA ASN A 23 -0.21 7.26 9.76
C ASN A 23 -0.67 5.93 9.16
N LYS A 24 -1.31 5.11 9.99
CA LYS A 24 -1.89 3.83 9.59
C LYS A 24 -3.32 4.05 9.12
N VAL A 25 -3.66 3.42 8.00
CA VAL A 25 -5.01 3.36 7.45
C VAL A 25 -5.47 1.91 7.52
N GLN A 26 -6.54 1.64 8.26
CA GLN A 26 -7.14 0.30 8.25
C GLN A 26 -7.87 0.08 6.93
N ARG A 27 -7.64 -1.07 6.31
CA ARG A 27 -8.28 -1.48 5.06
C ARG A 27 -8.74 -2.91 5.14
N VAL A 28 -9.86 -3.17 4.49
CA VAL A 28 -10.44 -4.49 4.34
C VAL A 28 -10.29 -4.88 2.87
N GLY A 29 -9.34 -5.78 2.59
CA GLY A 29 -9.18 -6.36 1.27
C GLY A 29 -10.28 -7.39 1.03
N LYS A 30 -11.09 -7.18 -0.01
CA LYS A 30 -12.10 -8.15 -0.42
C LYS A 30 -11.45 -9.19 -1.33
N ILE A 31 -11.60 -10.48 -1.02
CA ILE A 31 -10.92 -11.58 -1.72
C ILE A 31 -11.39 -11.75 -3.19
N PHE A 32 -12.57 -11.23 -3.55
CA PHE A 32 -13.13 -11.29 -4.92
C PHE A 32 -13.30 -9.93 -5.60
N SER A 33 -12.71 -8.86 -5.05
CA SER A 33 -12.86 -7.51 -5.61
C SER A 33 -11.55 -6.75 -5.56
N TYR A 34 -11.48 -5.65 -6.29
CA TYR A 34 -10.39 -4.69 -6.18
C TYR A 34 -10.74 -3.65 -5.12
N THR A 35 -9.80 -3.39 -4.23
CA THR A 35 -9.93 -2.30 -3.26
C THR A 35 -9.01 -1.18 -3.69
N PHE A 36 -9.58 -0.03 -4.05
CA PHE A 36 -8.84 1.16 -4.47
C PHE A 36 -8.86 2.21 -3.38
N TRP A 37 -7.78 2.97 -3.22
CA TRP A 37 -7.80 4.15 -2.37
C TRP A 37 -6.75 5.18 -2.76
N ARG A 38 -7.05 6.45 -2.45
CA ARG A 38 -6.16 7.59 -2.67
C ARG A 38 -5.63 8.08 -1.32
N THR A 39 -4.33 8.31 -1.26
CA THR A 39 -3.66 8.86 -0.07
C THR A 39 -2.98 10.16 -0.47
N LYS A 40 -3.33 11.26 0.22
CA LYS A 40 -2.71 12.56 0.04
C LYS A 40 -1.93 12.92 1.30
N ILE A 41 -0.64 13.23 1.14
CA ILE A 41 0.26 13.52 2.27
C ILE A 41 1.13 14.71 1.92
N ASN A 42 0.97 15.83 2.61
CA ASN A 42 1.77 17.04 2.42
C ASN A 42 1.89 17.48 0.93
N GLY A 43 0.80 17.36 0.16
CA GLY A 43 0.76 17.68 -1.27
C GLY A 43 1.18 16.54 -2.21
N GLU A 44 1.73 15.44 -1.67
CA GLU A 44 2.07 14.24 -2.43
C GLU A 44 0.85 13.33 -2.59
N ILE A 45 0.70 12.73 -3.77
CA ILE A 45 -0.44 11.87 -4.10
C ILE A 45 0.04 10.45 -4.37
N PHE A 46 -0.60 9.49 -3.69
CA PHE A 46 -0.39 8.06 -3.86
C PHE A 46 -1.74 7.41 -4.15
N TRP A 47 -1.80 6.52 -5.13
CA TRP A 47 -2.93 5.63 -5.29
C TRP A 47 -2.48 4.22 -5.02
N ALA A 48 -3.31 3.50 -4.31
CA ALA A 48 -3.06 2.10 -4.06
C ALA A 48 -4.26 1.26 -4.47
N VAL A 49 -3.93 0.06 -4.90
CA VAL A 49 -4.89 -0.95 -5.31
C VAL A 49 -4.47 -2.28 -4.71
N GLN A 50 -5.44 -2.95 -4.09
CA GLN A 50 -5.33 -4.35 -3.72
C GLN A 50 -6.11 -5.17 -4.75
N GLY A 51 -5.46 -6.20 -5.31
CA GLY A 51 -6.08 -7.19 -6.18
C GLY A 51 -5.73 -8.60 -5.75
N ASN A 52 -6.38 -9.58 -6.38
CA ASN A 52 -6.18 -11.01 -6.10
C ASN A 52 -5.88 -11.76 -7.39
N ASN A 53 -5.09 -12.81 -7.28
CA ASN A 53 -4.84 -13.77 -8.36
C ASN A 53 -5.82 -14.94 -8.24
N ASN A 54 -6.01 -15.68 -9.34
CA ASN A 54 -6.90 -16.84 -9.39
C ASN A 54 -6.50 -17.96 -8.42
N ASP A 55 -5.24 -18.00 -7.99
CA ASP A 55 -4.73 -18.96 -7.00
C ASP A 55 -5.05 -18.57 -5.55
N GLY A 56 -5.71 -17.43 -5.32
CA GLY A 56 -6.03 -16.89 -4.00
C GLY A 56 -4.88 -16.13 -3.32
N SER A 57 -3.79 -15.85 -4.04
CA SER A 57 -2.77 -14.90 -3.57
C SER A 57 -3.23 -13.45 -3.79
N THR A 58 -2.72 -12.54 -2.97
CA THR A 58 -3.09 -11.12 -2.99
C THR A 58 -1.90 -10.28 -3.37
N TRP A 59 -2.13 -9.19 -4.11
CA TRP A 59 -1.12 -8.18 -4.38
C TRP A 59 -1.63 -6.79 -4.04
N ILE A 60 -0.73 -5.93 -3.56
CA ILE A 60 -1.01 -4.54 -3.22
C ILE A 60 0.03 -3.68 -3.93
N VAL A 61 -0.44 -2.82 -4.83
CA VAL A 61 0.40 -1.90 -5.60
C VAL A 61 0.12 -0.48 -5.15
N THR A 62 1.17 0.32 -4.96
CA THR A 62 1.04 1.76 -4.68
C THR A 62 1.75 2.58 -5.74
N GLN A 63 1.01 3.30 -6.58
CA GLN A 63 1.57 4.27 -7.51
C GLN A 63 1.73 5.64 -6.87
N TYR A 64 2.91 6.24 -6.99
CA TYR A 64 3.16 7.63 -6.64
C TYR A 64 3.05 8.52 -7.88
N PHE A 65 2.35 9.66 -7.75
CA PHE A 65 2.01 10.56 -8.86
C PHE A 65 2.84 11.85 -8.90
N GLY A 66 3.86 11.98 -8.04
CA GLY A 66 4.81 13.09 -8.11
C GLY A 66 6.06 12.77 -8.94
N LYS A 67 7.14 13.55 -8.73
CA LYS A 67 8.38 13.41 -9.49
C LYS A 67 9.03 12.04 -9.29
N PRO A 68 9.40 11.29 -10.36
CA PRO A 68 9.98 9.96 -10.23
C PRO A 68 11.21 9.88 -9.30
N GLU A 69 12.05 10.92 -9.24
CA GLU A 69 13.23 10.89 -8.35
C GLU A 69 12.88 10.94 -6.87
N GLU A 70 11.68 11.42 -6.52
CA GLU A 70 11.18 11.48 -5.15
C GLU A 70 10.56 10.14 -4.70
N ALA A 71 10.12 9.30 -5.65
CA ALA A 71 9.48 8.00 -5.37
C ALA A 71 10.34 7.09 -4.47
N LYS A 72 11.67 7.14 -4.64
CA LYS A 72 12.65 6.36 -3.84
C LYS A 72 12.69 6.74 -2.36
N ARG A 73 12.10 7.90 -2.00
CA ARG A 73 11.99 8.35 -0.62
C ARG A 73 10.75 7.80 0.06
N TYR A 74 9.86 7.17 -0.68
CA TYR A 74 8.60 6.65 -0.17
C TYR A 74 8.60 5.12 -0.15
N GLN A 75 8.04 4.56 0.92
CA GLN A 75 7.94 3.12 1.12
C GLN A 75 6.51 2.81 1.54
N GLN A 76 5.83 1.93 0.81
CA GLN A 76 4.58 1.37 1.28
C GLN A 76 4.86 0.30 2.34
N GLU A 77 4.01 0.25 3.35
CA GLU A 77 4.02 -0.73 4.42
C GLU A 77 2.61 -1.30 4.55
N VAL A 78 2.51 -2.63 4.56
CA VAL A 78 1.27 -3.38 4.76
C VAL A 78 1.46 -4.28 5.97
N ILE A 79 0.56 -4.18 6.94
CA ILE A 79 0.61 -4.93 8.19
C ILE A 79 -0.63 -5.81 8.27
N LEU A 80 -0.41 -7.13 8.26
CA LEU A 80 -1.44 -8.11 8.51
C LEU A 80 -1.50 -8.42 10.00
N HIS A 81 -2.70 -8.49 10.55
CA HIS A 81 -2.93 -8.91 11.94
C HIS A 81 -3.72 -10.21 11.94
N HIS A 82 -3.29 -11.18 12.74
CA HIS A 82 -4.05 -12.41 12.87
C HIS A 82 -5.43 -12.09 13.47
N PRO A 83 -6.52 -12.68 12.96
CA PRO A 83 -7.90 -12.32 13.35
C PRO A 83 -8.18 -12.50 14.84
N THR A 84 -7.61 -13.55 15.45
CA THR A 84 -7.78 -13.85 16.89
C THR A 84 -6.53 -13.54 17.72
N GLU A 85 -5.35 -14.01 17.28
CA GLU A 85 -4.08 -13.84 17.97
C GLU A 85 -3.41 -12.48 17.71
N LYS A 86 -3.79 -11.45 18.48
CA LYS A 86 -3.27 -10.07 18.32
C LYS A 86 -1.74 -9.91 18.33
N LYS A 87 -0.99 -10.88 18.88
CA LYS A 87 0.49 -10.87 18.90
C LYS A 87 1.09 -11.27 17.56
N ILE A 88 0.38 -12.05 16.75
CA ILE A 88 0.83 -12.50 15.43
C ILE A 88 0.51 -11.40 14.43
N LYS A 89 1.56 -10.84 13.84
CA LYS A 89 1.46 -9.86 12.75
C LYS A 89 2.54 -10.11 11.72
N MET A 90 2.26 -9.77 10.47
CA MET A 90 3.22 -9.83 9.39
C MET A 90 3.33 -8.47 8.73
N VAL A 91 4.56 -7.99 8.54
CA VAL A 91 4.82 -6.66 7.97
C VAL A 91 5.52 -6.84 6.63
N TYR A 92 4.91 -6.28 5.59
CA TYR A 92 5.47 -6.19 4.26
C TYR A 92 5.83 -4.76 3.96
N THR A 93 6.92 -4.58 3.22
CA THR A 93 7.28 -3.26 2.75
C THR A 93 7.79 -3.31 1.32
N SER A 94 7.53 -2.26 0.55
CA SER A 94 8.17 -2.07 -0.74
C SER A 94 8.36 -0.59 -1.06
N PRO A 95 9.36 -0.20 -1.86
CA PRO A 95 9.51 1.18 -2.32
C PRO A 95 8.32 1.60 -3.20
N CYS A 96 7.94 2.88 -3.20
CA CYS A 96 6.93 3.39 -4.14
C CYS A 96 7.49 3.67 -5.55
N ILE A 97 8.64 3.08 -5.89
CA ILE A 97 9.28 3.19 -7.21
C ILE A 97 8.51 2.33 -8.21
N LYS A 98 8.15 2.89 -9.37
CA LYS A 98 7.45 2.18 -10.43
C LYS A 98 8.18 0.86 -10.78
N GLY A 99 7.46 -0.26 -10.73
CA GLY A 99 8.00 -1.60 -10.97
C GLY A 99 8.51 -2.34 -9.71
N MET A 100 8.75 -1.62 -8.62
CA MET A 100 9.11 -2.17 -7.29
C MET A 100 8.03 -1.91 -6.23
N ASN A 101 6.94 -1.26 -6.64
CA ASN A 101 5.84 -0.77 -5.82
C ASN A 101 4.73 -1.79 -5.61
N CYS A 102 5.07 -3.08 -5.62
CA CYS A 102 4.12 -4.17 -5.49
C CYS A 102 4.53 -5.08 -4.33
N ILE A 103 3.62 -5.28 -3.38
CA ILE A 103 3.70 -6.30 -2.34
C ILE A 103 2.87 -7.50 -2.81
N LYS A 104 3.46 -8.69 -2.78
CA LYS A 104 2.77 -9.95 -3.12
C LYS A 104 2.70 -10.83 -1.87
N ILE A 105 1.50 -11.30 -1.55
CA ILE A 105 1.19 -12.10 -0.37
C ILE A 105 0.68 -13.45 -0.86
N SER A 106 1.36 -14.53 -0.49
CA SER A 106 1.00 -15.87 -0.95
C SER A 106 -0.34 -16.32 -0.39
N ARG A 107 -1.01 -17.24 -1.10
CA ARG A 107 -2.27 -17.86 -0.66
C ARG A 107 -2.18 -18.39 0.78
N THR A 108 -1.07 -19.04 1.15
CA THR A 108 -0.87 -19.59 2.50
C THR A 108 -0.99 -18.51 3.57
N ILE A 109 -0.38 -17.34 3.34
CA ILE A 109 -0.47 -16.22 4.27
C ILE A 109 -1.88 -15.63 4.26
N VAL A 110 -2.49 -15.43 3.09
CA VAL A 110 -3.88 -14.94 2.99
C VAL A 110 -4.83 -15.85 3.78
N CYS A 111 -4.73 -17.16 3.63
CA CYS A 111 -5.56 -18.13 4.37
C CYS A 111 -5.31 -18.12 5.88
N HIS A 112 -4.09 -17.79 6.32
CA HIS A 112 -3.74 -17.72 7.75
C HIS A 112 -4.24 -16.41 8.41
N PHE A 113 -4.30 -15.31 7.65
CA PHE A 113 -4.65 -13.99 8.16
C PHE A 113 -6.08 -13.53 7.83
N ARG A 114 -6.84 -14.29 7.03
CA ARG A 114 -8.26 -13.99 6.77
C ARG A 114 -9.12 -14.21 8.00
N ASP A 115 -10.18 -13.42 8.14
CA ASP A 115 -11.21 -13.63 9.17
C ASP A 115 -12.27 -14.66 8.75
N ASP A 116 -13.21 -14.94 9.64
CA ASP A 116 -14.32 -15.89 9.43
C ASP A 116 -15.25 -15.48 8.28
N THR A 117 -15.22 -14.20 7.87
CA THR A 117 -15.99 -13.68 6.72
C THR A 117 -15.25 -13.81 5.40
N ASN A 118 -14.07 -14.45 5.38
CA ASN A 118 -13.15 -14.48 4.24
C ASN A 118 -12.72 -13.06 3.80
N SER A 119 -12.51 -12.15 4.74
CA SER A 119 -11.93 -10.83 4.47
C SER A 119 -10.47 -10.78 4.95
N LEU A 120 -9.61 -10.11 4.18
CA LEU A 120 -8.21 -9.88 4.56
C LEU A 120 -8.08 -8.47 5.15
N ASN A 121 -8.04 -8.37 6.47
CA ASN A 121 -7.88 -7.09 7.17
C ASN A 121 -6.39 -6.72 7.26
N PHE A 122 -6.04 -5.51 6.83
CA PHE A 122 -4.67 -5.03 6.87
C PHE A 122 -4.59 -3.55 7.21
N GLU A 123 -3.49 -3.15 7.84
CA GLU A 123 -3.14 -1.73 7.94
C GLU A 123 -2.19 -1.36 6.81
N TYR A 124 -2.45 -0.21 6.20
CA TYR A 124 -1.64 0.38 5.14
C TYR A 124 -1.01 1.68 5.62
N ARG A 125 0.26 1.91 5.26
CA ARG A 125 1.00 3.08 5.68
C ARG A 125 2.02 3.51 4.62
N ILE A 126 2.20 4.81 4.46
CA ILE A 126 3.29 5.38 3.67
C ILE A 126 4.41 5.91 4.57
N ASN A 127 5.53 5.20 4.48
CA ASN A 127 6.93 5.56 4.70
C ASN A 127 7.42 6.85 4.02
N ARG A 128 7.95 7.86 4.75
CA ARG A 128 9.00 8.71 4.20
C ARG A 128 10.36 8.31 4.79
N LEU A 129 11.25 7.81 3.95
CA LEU A 129 12.61 7.45 4.32
C LEU A 129 13.43 8.71 4.59
N LYS A 130 14.13 8.74 5.73
CA LYS A 130 15.11 9.79 6.02
C LYS A 130 16.25 9.69 5.00
N ARG A 131 16.70 10.82 4.47
CA ARG A 131 17.92 10.86 3.64
C ARG A 131 19.06 10.25 4.47
N ARG A 132 19.73 9.22 3.95
CA ARG A 132 21.06 8.89 4.47
C ARG A 132 21.93 10.12 4.19
N PRO A 133 22.63 10.70 5.19
CA PRO A 133 23.64 11.71 4.89
C PRO A 133 24.59 11.09 3.87
N TYR A 134 24.79 11.77 2.74
CA TYR A 134 25.83 11.37 1.78
C TYR A 134 27.13 11.29 2.56
N PRO A 135 27.97 10.24 2.38
CA PRO A 135 29.33 10.32 2.89
C PRO A 135 29.93 11.57 2.25
N GLN A 136 30.21 12.59 3.07
CA GLN A 136 31.07 13.68 2.66
C GLN A 136 32.34 12.99 2.20
N ARG A 137 32.68 13.12 0.91
CA ARG A 137 34.02 12.76 0.44
C ARG A 137 34.96 13.57 1.33
N MET A 138 35.64 12.89 2.26
CA MET A 138 36.79 13.48 2.93
C MET A 138 37.75 13.81 1.78
N MET A 139 37.92 15.11 1.53
CA MET A 139 39.03 15.64 0.73
C MET A 139 40.33 15.36 1.48
#